data_AF-A0A2E8HMD6-F1
#
_entry.id   AF-A0A2E8HMD6-F1
#
_cell.length_a   1.000
_cell.length_b   1.000
_cell.length_c   1.000
_cell.angle_alpha   90.00
_cell.angle_beta   90.00
_cell.angle_gamma   90.00
#
_symmetry.space_group_name_H-M   'P 1'
#
loop_
_entity.id
_entity.type
_entity.pdbx_description
1 polymer ?
#
loop_
_entity_poly.entity_id
_entity_poly.type
_entity_poly.pdbx_seq_one_letter_code
_entity_poly.pdbx_strand_id
1 'polypeptide(L)' 'MDVQQAKAVFRGPMVSVATPFTPDFELDLEALRTNIRFMVERGVRQGQGVLLVAAAGGEFPMLSLEERKEVTRVSVEAA' A
#
# COMPACT_ATOMS: atom_id res chain seq x y z
N MET A 1 10.56 -10.54 -15.10
CA MET A 1 10.16 -11.52 -14.07
C MET A 1 9.43 -12.65 -14.75
N ASP A 2 9.86 -13.89 -14.56
CA ASP A 2 9.12 -15.08 -14.99
C ASP A 2 8.08 -15.53 -13.96
N VAL A 3 7.29 -16.56 -14.28
CA VAL A 3 6.22 -17.08 -13.40
C VAL A 3 6.76 -17.64 -12.08
N GLN A 4 7.93 -18.29 -12.08
CA GLN A 4 8.50 -18.86 -10.85
C GLN A 4 9.01 -17.76 -9.93
N GLN A 5 9.67 -16.75 -10.49
CA GLN A 5 10.08 -15.54 -9.78
C GLN A 5 8.87 -14.81 -9.21
N ALA A 6 7.78 -14.65 -9.98
CA ALA A 6 6.55 -14.02 -9.49
C ALA A 6 5.93 -14.78 -8.31
N LYS A 7 5.86 -16.11 -8.36
CA LYS A 7 5.36 -16.94 -7.25
C LYS A 7 6.25 -16.86 -6.01
N ALA A 8 7.56 -16.73 -6.18
CA ALA A 8 8.48 -16.57 -5.06
C ALA A 8 8.31 -15.21 -4.37
N VAL A 9 8.00 -14.15 -5.14
CA VAL A 9 7.85 -12.78 -4.64
C VAL A 9 6.44 -12.50 -4.10
N PHE A 10 5.39 -12.85 -4.83
CA PHE A 10 3.99 -12.58 -4.50
C PHE A 10 3.37 -13.76 -3.74
N ARG A 11 3.75 -13.92 -2.48
CA ARG A 11 3.26 -14.98 -1.60
C ARG A 11 3.08 -14.48 -0.17
N GLY A 12 2.25 -15.19 0.59
CA GLY A 12 1.88 -14.80 1.95
C GLY A 12 0.62 -13.90 1.97
N PRO A 13 0.36 -13.22 3.09
CA PRO A 13 -0.79 -12.31 3.21
C PRO A 13 -0.73 -11.19 2.18
N MET A 14 -1.87 -10.93 1.52
CA MET A 14 -2.05 -9.78 0.64
C MET A 14 -2.91 -8.76 1.37
N VAL A 15 -2.27 -7.71 1.90
CA VAL A 15 -2.93 -6.70 2.71
C VAL A 15 -3.53 -5.65 1.80
N SER A 16 -4.85 -5.48 1.85
CA SER A 16 -5.52 -4.31 1.30
C SER A 16 -5.26 -3.13 2.23
N VAL A 17 -4.37 -2.23 1.81
CA VAL A 17 -3.96 -1.09 2.63
C VAL A 17 -5.00 0.00 2.49
N ALA A 18 -5.64 0.36 3.61
CA ALA A 18 -6.55 1.50 3.67
C ALA A 18 -5.80 2.79 3.33
N THR A 19 -6.44 3.68 2.57
CA THR A 19 -5.99 5.05 2.35
C THR A 19 -6.60 5.93 3.45
N PRO A 20 -5.81 6.37 4.43
CA PRO A 20 -6.32 7.21 5.50
C PRO A 20 -6.60 8.63 5.01
N PHE A 21 -7.66 9.21 5.56
CA PHE A 21 -8.05 10.59 5.33
C PHE A 21 -8.17 11.32 6.66
N THR A 22 -7.91 12.62 6.62
CA THR A 22 -8.22 13.55 7.71
C THR A 22 -9.74 13.69 7.89
N PRO A 23 -10.23 14.28 8.99
CA PRO A 23 -11.66 14.56 9.18
C PRO A 23 -12.29 15.41 8.08
N ASP A 24 -11.48 16.21 7.38
CA ASP A 24 -11.92 17.06 6.26
C ASP A 24 -11.83 16.36 4.90
N PHE A 25 -11.61 15.03 4.89
CA PHE A 25 -11.49 14.18 3.69
C PHE A 25 -10.27 14.46 2.79
N GLU A 26 -9.26 15.16 3.30
CA GLU A 26 -7.95 15.27 2.64
C GLU A 26 -7.08 14.05 2.94
N LEU A 27 -6.18 13.67 2.01
CA LEU A 27 -5.25 12.55 2.20
C LEU A 27 -4.37 12.73 3.45
N ASP A 28 -4.33 11.71 4.32
CA ASP A 28 -3.41 11.67 5.45
C ASP A 28 -2.16 10.83 5.12
N LEU A 29 -1.23 11.46 4.41
CA LEU A 29 -0.02 10.79 3.91
C LEU A 29 0.93 10.36 5.03
N GLU A 30 0.91 11.03 6.18
CA GLU A 30 1.77 10.66 7.31
C GLU A 30 1.23 9.43 8.05
N ALA A 31 -0.10 9.34 8.22
CA ALA A 31 -0.74 8.12 8.70
C ALA A 31 -0.50 6.95 7.74
N LEU A 32 -0.58 7.17 6.41
CA LEU A 32 -0.28 6.15 5.41
C LEU A 32 1.16 5.65 5.54
N ARG A 33 2.13 6.58 5.64
CA ARG A 33 3.55 6.26 5.80
C ARG A 33 3.81 5.46 7.07
N THR A 34 3.22 5.86 8.18
CA THR A 34 3.34 5.18 9.47
C THR A 34 2.75 3.77 9.42
N ASN A 35 1.58 3.60 8.81
CA ASN A 35 0.92 2.31 8.67
C ASN A 35 1.75 1.35 7.80
N ILE A 36 2.31 1.84 6.68
CA ILE A 36 3.15 1.02 5.81
C ILE A 36 4.43 0.58 6.52
N ARG A 37 5.12 1.49 7.20
CA ARG A 37 6.30 1.16 8.00
C ARG A 37 5.98 0.10 9.05
N PHE A 38 4.86 0.26 9.76
CA PHE A 38 4.41 -0.73 10.73
C PHE A 38 4.24 -2.12 10.07
N MET A 39 3.54 -2.21 8.94
CA MET A 39 3.33 -3.49 8.25
C MET A 39 4.66 -4.14 7.79
N VAL A 40 5.57 -3.34 7.22
CA VAL A 40 6.88 -3.81 6.76
C VAL A 40 7.76 -4.26 7.93
N GLU A 41 7.83 -3.47 9.00
CA GLU A 41 8.57 -3.80 10.22
C GLU A 41 8.08 -5.11 10.84
N ARG A 42 6.77 -5.36 10.79
CA ARG A 42 6.11 -6.56 11.31
C ARG A 42 6.12 -7.76 10.36
N GLY A 43 6.75 -7.66 9.19
CA GLY A 43 7.09 -8.81 8.36
C GLY A 43 6.40 -8.88 6.99
N VAL A 44 5.60 -7.88 6.60
CA VAL A 44 5.09 -7.79 5.22
C VAL A 44 6.21 -7.31 4.30
N ARG A 45 7.14 -8.22 3.99
CA ARG A 45 8.31 -7.98 3.13
C ARG A 45 8.24 -8.86 1.88
N GLN A 46 9.09 -8.56 0.91
CA GLN A 46 9.21 -9.34 -0.33
C GLN A 46 9.31 -10.85 -0.05
N GLY A 47 8.43 -11.65 -0.68
CA GLY A 47 8.39 -13.10 -0.49
C GLY A 47 7.73 -13.58 0.82
N GLN A 48 7.25 -12.66 1.67
CA GLN A 48 6.53 -12.97 2.90
C GLN A 48 5.14 -12.32 2.97
N GLY A 49 4.88 -11.27 2.19
CA GLY A 49 3.56 -10.68 1.99
C GLY A 49 3.54 -9.65 0.87
N VAL A 50 2.36 -9.10 0.59
CA VAL A 50 2.13 -8.08 -0.45
C VAL A 50 1.29 -6.94 0.11
N LEU A 51 1.67 -5.71 -0.17
CA LEU A 51 0.87 -4.51 0.10
C LEU A 51 0.13 -4.11 -1.18
N LEU A 52 -1.21 -4.09 -1.12
CA LEU A 52 -2.08 -3.61 -2.19
C LEU A 52 -2.54 -2.19 -1.82
N VAL A 53 -1.90 -1.19 -2.39
CA VAL A 53 -2.15 0.25 -2.13
C VAL A 53 -2.94 0.85 -3.28
N ALA A 54 -3.75 1.89 -2.98
CA ALA A 54 -4.67 2.49 -3.96
C ALA A 54 -5.45 1.42 -4.74
N ALA A 55 -5.99 0.43 -4.01
CA ALA A 55 -6.75 -0.69 -4.57
C ALA A 55 -8.21 -0.63 -4.09
N ALA A 56 -8.97 -1.72 -4.23
CA ALA A 56 -10.38 -1.75 -3.85
C ALA A 56 -10.64 -1.35 -2.39
N GLY A 57 -9.91 -1.93 -1.43
CA GLY A 57 -9.94 -1.51 -0.02
C GLY A 57 -8.84 -0.52 0.34
N GLY A 58 -8.31 0.19 -0.66
CA GLY A 58 -7.51 1.40 -0.52
C GLY A 58 -8.19 2.58 -1.22
N GLU A 59 -9.53 2.54 -1.28
CA GLU A 59 -10.41 3.63 -1.71
C GLU A 59 -10.17 4.12 -3.14
N PHE A 60 -9.60 3.29 -4.03
CA PHE A 60 -9.27 3.68 -5.42
C PHE A 60 -10.36 4.43 -6.19
N PRO A 61 -11.65 4.00 -6.19
CA PRO A 61 -12.68 4.71 -6.95
C PRO A 61 -13.03 6.10 -6.36
N MET A 62 -12.65 6.38 -5.12
CA MET A 62 -12.86 7.67 -4.45
C MET A 62 -11.68 8.64 -4.67
N LEU A 63 -10.51 8.11 -5.03
CA LEU A 63 -9.32 8.90 -5.31
C LEU A 63 -9.34 9.45 -6.74
N SER A 64 -8.94 10.71 -6.88
CA SER A 64 -8.52 11.31 -8.14
C SER A 64 -7.24 10.66 -8.68
N LEU A 65 -6.89 10.95 -9.93
CA LEU A 65 -5.66 10.44 -10.52
C LEU A 65 -4.40 10.92 -9.77
N GLU A 66 -4.39 12.18 -9.34
CA GLU A 66 -3.24 12.74 -8.62
C GLU A 66 -3.09 12.13 -7.23
N GLU A 67 -4.19 11.95 -6.51
CA GLU A 67 -4.20 11.25 -5.22
C GLU A 67 -3.73 9.79 -5.35
N ARG A 68 -4.14 9.07 -6.40
CA ARG A 68 -3.65 7.69 -6.65
C ARG A 68 -2.14 7.67 -6.85
N LYS A 69 -1.59 8.63 -7.62
CA LYS A 69 -0.14 8.75 -7.82
C LYS A 69 0.57 9.05 -6.50
N GLU A 70 0.01 9.94 -5.69
CA GLU A 70 0.60 10.34 -4.43
C GLU A 70 0.59 9.23 -3.38
N VAL A 71 -0.55 8.56 -3.20
CA VAL A 71 -0.68 7.36 -2.35
C VAL A 71 0.32 6.29 -2.78
N THR A 72 0.43 6.02 -4.08
CA THR A 72 1.38 5.03 -4.60
C THR A 72 2.84 5.45 -4.32
N ARG A 73 3.19 6.72 -4.57
CA ARG A 73 4.53 7.27 -4.33
C ARG A 73 4.93 7.16 -2.86
N VAL A 74 4.10 7.67 -1.97
CA VAL A 74 4.34 7.64 -0.51
C VAL A 74 4.46 6.21 -0.01
N SER A 75 3.64 5.30 -0.56
CA SER A 75 3.69 3.89 -0.21
C SER A 75 5.01 3.22 -0.57
N VAL A 76 5.53 3.49 -1.77
CA VAL A 76 6.82 2.96 -2.22
C VAL A 76 7.98 3.57 -1.44
N GLU A 77 7.92 4.85 -1.09
CA GLU A 77 8.95 5.51 -0.26
C GLU A 77 8.97 5.01 1.19
N ALA A 78 7.85 4.50 1.70
CA ALA A 78 7.71 4.07 3.08
C ALA A 78 8.06 2.59 3.31
N ALA A 79 8.03 1.77 2.27
CA ALA A 79 8.22 0.32 2.31
C ALA A 79 9.69 -0.08 2.09
#